data_AF-A0A5R9A8P5-F1
#
_entry.id   AF-A0A5R9A8P5-F1
#
_cell.length_a   1.000
_cell.length_b   1.000
_cell.length_c   1.000
_cell.angle_alpha   90.00
_cell.angle_beta   90.00
_cell.angle_gamma   90.00
#
_symmetry.space_group_name_H-M   'P 1'
#
loop_
_entity.id
_entity.type
_entity.pdbx_description
1 polymer ?
#
loop_
_entity_poly.entity_id
_entity_poly.type
_entity_poly.pdbx_seq_one_letter_code
_entity_poly.pdbx_strand_id
1 'polypeptide(L)'
;MTSQPNERPGISPALAALRAATHELHADLDNRSPLTAALTQADYLDHAARVLGWMRPLEQALWPLWPDAEDARLRRGKSQWLEADLQAGSQLTANWPDCPAAPVANNLAEAFGIAYVAEGATLGGRVLYKRLKAPLEPLPLRWLQGYGEHTGERWGAFQRLLAEHVTTPEEIAHAQAAAVRAFASFRDWVLDTAPRRAVPA
;
A
#
# COMPACT_ATOMS: atom_id res chain seq x y z
N MET A 1 -27.66 20.92 28.47
CA MET A 1 -26.93 19.71 28.04
C MET A 1 -27.56 19.22 26.74
N THR A 2 -27.13 19.77 25.62
CA THR A 2 -27.59 19.34 24.29
C THR A 2 -26.66 18.22 23.82
N SER A 3 -27.18 17.00 23.86
CA SER A 3 -26.53 15.82 23.26
C SER A 3 -26.41 16.05 21.76
N GLN A 4 -25.18 16.12 21.24
CA GLN A 4 -24.96 16.09 19.80
C GLN A 4 -25.19 14.68 19.26
N PRO A 5 -25.88 14.53 18.11
CA PRO A 5 -26.04 13.24 17.48
C PRO A 5 -24.68 12.72 17.01
N ASN A 6 -24.43 11.45 17.30
CA ASN A 6 -23.26 10.70 16.85
C ASN A 6 -23.36 10.46 15.33
N GLU A 7 -23.09 11.48 14.53
CA GLU A 7 -22.92 11.33 13.08
C GLU A 7 -21.64 10.53 12.84
N ARG A 8 -21.78 9.32 12.28
CA ARG A 8 -20.65 8.70 11.61
C ARG A 8 -20.23 9.68 10.51
N PRO A 9 -19.02 10.23 10.51
CA PRO A 9 -18.62 11.16 9.46
C PRO A 9 -18.82 10.45 8.11
N GLY A 10 -19.59 11.08 7.23
CA GLY A 10 -19.78 10.59 5.87
C GLY A 10 -18.44 10.47 5.14
N ILE A 11 -18.43 9.71 4.03
CA ILE A 11 -17.25 9.61 3.17
C ILE A 11 -16.89 11.01 2.69
N SER A 12 -15.66 11.47 2.93
CA SER A 12 -15.23 12.79 2.47
C SER A 12 -15.23 12.87 0.93
N PRO A 13 -15.43 14.06 0.33
CA PRO A 13 -15.37 14.22 -1.12
C PRO A 13 -14.06 13.70 -1.72
N ALA A 14 -12.93 13.95 -1.05
CA ALA A 14 -11.63 13.40 -1.42
C ALA A 14 -11.63 11.87 -1.44
N LEU A 15 -12.09 11.21 -0.36
CA LEU A 15 -12.12 9.75 -0.30
C LEU A 15 -13.07 9.15 -1.35
N ALA A 16 -14.20 9.80 -1.62
CA ALA A 16 -15.14 9.38 -2.66
C ALA A 16 -14.49 9.45 -4.05
N ALA A 17 -13.80 10.55 -4.35
CA ALA A 17 -13.09 10.74 -5.62
C ALA A 17 -11.96 9.72 -5.81
N LEU A 18 -11.14 9.48 -4.78
CA LEU A 18 -10.09 8.47 -4.83
C LEU A 18 -10.67 7.07 -5.12
N ARG A 19 -11.69 6.65 -4.38
CA ARG A 19 -12.36 5.35 -4.59
C ARG A 19 -12.91 5.22 -6.00
N ALA A 20 -13.60 6.24 -6.50
CA ALA A 20 -14.20 6.21 -7.82
C ALA A 20 -13.11 6.06 -8.91
N ALA A 21 -12.04 6.85 -8.82
CA ALA A 21 -10.98 6.86 -9.83
C ALA A 21 -10.10 5.61 -9.82
N THR A 22 -9.99 4.91 -8.70
CA THR A 22 -9.14 3.72 -8.58
C THR A 22 -9.92 2.41 -8.57
N HIS A 23 -11.25 2.44 -8.66
CA HIS A 23 -12.10 1.25 -8.56
C HIS A 23 -11.74 0.18 -9.61
N GLU A 24 -11.70 0.56 -10.89
CA GLU A 24 -11.39 -0.38 -11.96
C GLU A 24 -9.94 -0.89 -11.91
N LEU A 25 -8.99 -0.01 -11.55
CA LEU A 25 -7.58 -0.38 -11.38
C LEU A 25 -7.39 -1.39 -10.25
N HIS A 26 -8.11 -1.21 -9.14
CA HIS A 26 -8.10 -2.15 -8.02
C HIS A 26 -8.71 -3.49 -8.43
N ALA A 27 -9.86 -3.48 -9.13
CA ALA A 27 -10.51 -4.71 -9.59
C ALA A 27 -9.64 -5.49 -10.59
N ASP A 28 -9.00 -4.81 -11.54
CA ASP A 28 -8.04 -5.41 -12.48
C ASP A 28 -6.86 -6.05 -11.75
N LEU A 29 -6.24 -5.31 -10.81
CA LEU A 29 -5.13 -5.82 -10.02
C LEU A 29 -5.52 -7.05 -9.18
N ASP A 30 -6.70 -7.04 -8.55
CA ASP A 30 -7.21 -8.17 -7.78
C ASP A 30 -7.43 -9.40 -8.67
N ASN A 31 -8.05 -9.22 -9.84
CA ASN A 31 -8.33 -10.30 -10.79
C ASN A 31 -7.07 -10.93 -11.36
N ARG A 32 -6.00 -10.14 -11.53
CA ARG A 32 -4.71 -10.60 -12.07
C ARG A 32 -3.71 -10.98 -10.98
N SER A 33 -4.04 -10.78 -9.70
CA SER A 33 -3.08 -10.98 -8.62
C SER A 33 -2.71 -12.46 -8.49
N PRO A 34 -1.40 -12.80 -8.51
CA PRO A 34 -0.94 -14.18 -8.35
C PRO A 34 -1.31 -14.76 -6.98
N LEU A 35 -1.62 -13.89 -6.01
CA LEU A 35 -1.95 -14.29 -4.66
C LEU A 35 -3.34 -14.94 -4.54
N THR A 36 -4.21 -14.81 -5.55
CA THR A 36 -5.60 -15.30 -5.53
C THR A 36 -5.74 -16.81 -5.78
N ALA A 37 -4.73 -17.43 -6.38
CA ALA A 37 -4.65 -18.87 -6.58
C ALA A 37 -4.02 -19.57 -5.36
N ALA A 38 -4.00 -20.90 -5.39
CA ALA A 38 -3.08 -21.65 -4.54
C ALA A 38 -1.64 -21.26 -4.93
N LEU A 39 -0.84 -20.84 -3.95
CA LEU A 39 0.53 -20.40 -4.20
C LEU A 39 1.50 -21.05 -3.20
N THR A 40 2.75 -21.21 -3.64
CA THR A 40 3.85 -21.72 -2.82
C THR A 40 4.51 -20.61 -2.01
N GLN A 41 5.39 -20.98 -1.07
CA GLN A 41 6.25 -20.01 -0.39
C GLN A 41 7.11 -19.21 -1.37
N ALA A 42 7.63 -19.87 -2.42
CA ALA A 42 8.45 -19.21 -3.44
C ALA A 42 7.66 -18.15 -4.22
N ASP A 43 6.41 -18.45 -4.59
CA ASP A 43 5.52 -17.51 -5.29
C ASP A 43 5.22 -16.27 -4.43
N TYR A 44 4.96 -16.48 -3.13
CA TYR A 44 4.77 -15.38 -2.20
C TYR A 44 6.03 -14.51 -2.07
N LEU A 45 7.21 -15.13 -1.94
CA LEU A 45 8.47 -14.40 -1.78
C LEU A 45 8.86 -13.64 -3.06
N ASP A 46 8.57 -14.16 -4.26
CA ASP A 46 8.73 -13.41 -5.51
C ASP A 46 7.81 -12.19 -5.53
N HIS A 47 6.53 -12.37 -5.18
CA HIS A 47 5.59 -11.25 -5.06
C HIS A 47 6.07 -10.22 -4.02
N ALA A 48 6.47 -10.64 -2.83
CA ALA A 48 6.98 -9.76 -1.78
C ALA A 48 8.22 -8.97 -2.24
N ALA A 49 9.12 -9.58 -2.99
CA ALA A 49 10.27 -8.89 -3.58
C ALA A 49 9.83 -7.79 -4.55
N ARG A 50 8.87 -8.09 -5.45
CA ARG A 50 8.31 -7.09 -6.37
C ARG A 50 7.68 -5.92 -5.62
N VAL A 51 6.88 -6.19 -4.59
CA VAL A 51 6.29 -5.15 -3.74
C VAL A 51 7.38 -4.35 -3.03
N LEU A 52 8.45 -4.98 -2.54
CA LEU A 52 9.58 -4.28 -1.91
C LEU A 52 10.23 -3.27 -2.86
N GLY A 53 10.50 -3.69 -4.11
CA GLY A 53 11.10 -2.82 -5.12
C GLY A 53 10.25 -1.57 -5.45
N TRP A 54 8.93 -1.66 -5.31
CA TRP A 54 8.06 -0.49 -5.45
C TRP A 54 7.93 0.33 -4.16
N MET A 55 7.85 -0.35 -3.01
CA MET A 55 7.61 0.28 -1.71
C MET A 55 8.81 1.10 -1.23
N ARG A 56 10.06 0.64 -1.43
CA ARG A 56 11.27 1.38 -1.00
C ARG A 56 11.35 2.81 -1.55
N PRO A 57 11.37 3.04 -2.89
CA PRO A 57 11.48 4.39 -3.44
C PRO A 57 10.25 5.23 -3.09
N LEU A 58 9.06 4.61 -3.01
CA LEU A 58 7.84 5.30 -2.63
C LEU A 58 7.90 5.82 -1.19
N GLU A 59 8.27 4.98 -0.21
CA GLU A 59 8.36 5.42 1.18
C GLU A 59 9.45 6.50 1.37
N GLN A 60 10.56 6.39 0.64
CA GLN A 60 11.64 7.39 0.67
C GLN A 60 11.17 8.76 0.17
N ALA A 61 10.36 8.80 -0.89
CA ALA A 61 9.85 10.05 -1.46
C ALA A 61 8.62 10.61 -0.72
N LEU A 62 7.76 9.73 -0.20
CA LEU A 62 6.44 10.10 0.32
C LEU A 62 6.52 10.75 1.71
N TRP A 63 7.16 10.07 2.66
CA TRP A 63 7.08 10.47 4.07
C TRP A 63 7.78 11.79 4.43
N PRO A 64 8.82 12.25 3.72
CA PRO A 64 9.37 13.60 3.92
C PRO A 64 8.40 14.75 3.63
N LEU A 65 7.36 14.51 2.80
CA LEU A 65 6.33 15.51 2.47
C LEU A 65 5.12 15.45 3.43
N TRP A 66 5.11 14.50 4.36
CA TRP A 66 3.96 14.27 5.23
C TRP A 66 3.84 15.37 6.29
N PRO A 67 2.63 15.86 6.62
CA PRO A 67 2.46 17.07 7.41
C PRO A 67 2.78 16.88 8.90
N ASP A 68 2.71 15.63 9.40
CA ASP A 68 3.03 15.29 10.79
C ASP A 68 4.12 14.22 10.85
N ALA A 69 5.26 14.53 11.48
CA ALA A 69 6.42 13.66 11.51
C ALA A 69 6.19 12.38 12.33
N GLU A 70 5.33 12.43 13.35
CA GLU A 70 5.06 11.27 14.21
C GLU A 70 4.09 10.30 13.53
N ASP A 71 3.04 10.79 12.88
CA ASP A 71 2.17 9.98 12.02
C ASP A 71 2.95 9.41 10.83
N ALA A 72 3.84 10.19 10.21
CA ALA A 72 4.75 9.68 9.18
C ALA A 72 5.62 8.52 9.70
N ARG A 73 6.15 8.64 10.92
CA ARG A 73 6.95 7.60 11.59
C ARG A 73 6.14 6.33 11.84
N LEU A 74 4.84 6.45 12.10
CA LEU A 74 3.94 5.32 12.31
C LEU A 74 3.53 4.64 11.01
N ARG A 75 3.49 5.37 9.89
CA ARG A 75 3.11 4.85 8.56
C ARG A 75 4.28 4.28 7.77
N ARG A 76 5.49 4.81 7.94
CA ARG A 76 6.68 4.26 7.30
C ARG A 76 7.03 2.86 7.80
N GLY A 77 7.87 2.15 7.05
CA GLY A 77 8.46 0.87 7.45
C GLY A 77 7.82 -0.35 6.80
N LYS A 78 6.93 -0.15 5.81
CA LYS A 78 6.33 -1.23 5.03
C LYS A 78 7.38 -2.00 4.24
N SER A 79 8.38 -1.29 3.69
CA SER A 79 9.57 -1.90 3.08
C SER A 79 10.28 -2.86 4.04
N GLN A 80 10.45 -2.47 5.31
CA GLN A 80 11.10 -3.32 6.32
C GLN A 80 10.27 -4.57 6.65
N TRP A 81 8.94 -4.50 6.58
CA TRP A 81 8.08 -5.69 6.76
C TRP A 81 8.28 -6.70 5.63
N LEU A 82 8.39 -6.20 4.40
CA LEU A 82 8.69 -7.03 3.22
C LEU A 82 10.09 -7.62 3.30
N GLU A 83 11.09 -6.84 3.75
CA GLU A 83 12.44 -7.34 3.99
C GLU A 83 12.47 -8.47 5.03
N ALA A 84 11.70 -8.34 6.11
CA ALA A 84 11.60 -9.38 7.13
C ALA A 84 11.02 -10.69 6.57
N ASP A 85 10.01 -10.61 5.70
CA ASP A 85 9.46 -11.79 5.03
C ASP A 85 10.47 -12.45 4.09
N LEU A 86 11.21 -11.64 3.32
CA LEU A 86 12.24 -12.12 2.42
C LEU A 86 13.39 -12.78 3.19
N GLN A 87 13.83 -12.18 4.30
CA GLN A 87 14.83 -12.75 5.19
C GLN A 87 14.38 -14.08 5.80
N ALA A 88 13.14 -14.18 6.26
CA ALA A 88 12.57 -15.43 6.77
C ALA A 88 12.54 -16.54 5.70
N GLY A 89 12.35 -16.17 4.43
CA GLY A 89 12.46 -17.05 3.27
C GLY A 89 13.90 -17.34 2.79
N SER A 90 14.92 -16.94 3.55
CA SER A 90 16.34 -17.03 3.16
C SER A 90 16.67 -16.33 1.84
N GLN A 91 15.92 -15.29 1.50
CA GLN A 91 16.12 -14.51 0.27
C GLN A 91 16.96 -13.27 0.53
N LEU A 92 17.96 -13.04 -0.32
CA LEU A 92 18.76 -11.82 -0.28
C LEU A 92 17.95 -10.62 -0.80
N THR A 93 17.95 -9.53 -0.04
CA THR A 93 17.26 -8.28 -0.39
C THR A 93 18.20 -7.22 -0.98
N ALA A 94 19.50 -7.30 -0.66
CA ALA A 94 20.50 -6.26 -0.92
C ALA A 94 20.65 -5.85 -2.40
N ASN A 95 20.22 -6.70 -3.34
CA ASN A 95 20.40 -6.47 -4.78
C ASN A 95 19.08 -6.47 -5.58
N TRP A 96 17.92 -6.45 -4.92
CA TRP A 96 16.67 -6.32 -5.66
C TRP A 96 16.56 -4.90 -6.24
N PRO A 97 16.17 -4.71 -7.51
CA PRO A 97 16.05 -3.37 -8.07
C PRO A 97 14.81 -2.63 -7.55
N ASP A 98 14.94 -1.31 -7.45
CA ASP A 98 13.82 -0.43 -7.22
C ASP A 98 13.04 -0.17 -8.52
N CYS A 99 11.73 0.04 -8.39
CA CYS A 99 10.89 0.44 -9.49
C CYS A 99 11.30 1.85 -9.96
N PRO A 100 11.79 2.01 -11.19
CA PRO A 100 12.24 3.33 -11.68
C PRO A 100 11.06 4.29 -11.92
N ALA A 101 9.84 3.76 -12.00
CA ALA A 101 8.62 4.50 -12.24
C ALA A 101 7.77 4.66 -10.96
N ALA A 102 8.35 4.48 -9.77
CA ALA A 102 7.65 4.75 -8.52
C ALA A 102 7.17 6.21 -8.48
N PRO A 103 5.90 6.46 -8.09
CA PRO A 103 5.34 7.81 -8.15
C PRO A 103 6.02 8.72 -7.13
N VAL A 104 6.29 9.96 -7.53
CA VAL A 104 6.79 11.03 -6.64
C VAL A 104 5.70 12.10 -6.55
N ALA A 105 5.39 12.54 -5.33
CA ALA A 105 4.47 13.63 -5.09
C ALA A 105 5.19 14.98 -5.18
N ASN A 106 4.54 15.97 -5.79
CA ASN A 106 5.05 17.34 -5.89
C ASN A 106 4.38 18.28 -4.88
N ASN A 107 3.28 17.87 -4.28
CA ASN A 107 2.56 18.61 -3.26
C ASN A 107 1.87 17.65 -2.28
N LEU A 108 1.29 18.23 -1.22
CA LEU A 108 0.65 17.46 -0.15
C LEU A 108 -0.55 16.64 -0.64
N ALA A 109 -1.39 17.19 -1.53
CA ALA A 109 -2.54 16.47 -2.06
C ALA A 109 -2.12 15.23 -2.87
N GLU A 110 -1.07 15.35 -3.69
CA GLU A 110 -0.51 14.19 -4.38
C GLU A 110 0.07 13.16 -3.41
N ALA A 111 0.73 13.60 -2.33
CA ALA A 111 1.23 12.69 -1.29
C ALA A 111 0.08 11.91 -0.65
N PHE A 112 -1.06 12.54 -0.35
CA PHE A 112 -2.25 11.84 0.13
C PHE A 112 -2.79 10.83 -0.88
N GLY A 113 -2.80 11.15 -2.17
CA GLY A 113 -3.20 10.24 -3.24
C GLY A 113 -2.30 8.99 -3.33
N ILE A 114 -0.99 9.15 -3.23
CA ILE A 114 -0.03 8.03 -3.22
C ILE A 114 -0.17 7.23 -1.93
N ALA A 115 -0.23 7.90 -0.78
CA ALA A 115 -0.40 7.27 0.53
C ALA A 115 -1.70 6.45 0.60
N TYR A 116 -2.79 6.89 -0.04
CA TYR A 116 -4.03 6.12 -0.12
C TYR A 116 -3.82 4.71 -0.66
N VAL A 117 -2.97 4.54 -1.67
CA VAL A 117 -2.65 3.24 -2.27
C VAL A 117 -1.83 2.39 -1.29
N ALA A 118 -0.76 2.95 -0.72
CA ALA A 118 0.13 2.24 0.20
C ALA A 118 -0.55 1.85 1.53
N GLU A 119 -1.37 2.74 2.08
CA GLU A 119 -2.18 2.49 3.29
C GLU A 119 -3.31 1.50 2.99
N GLY A 120 -4.00 1.66 1.85
CA GLY A 120 -5.09 0.76 1.43
C GLY A 120 -4.61 -0.68 1.23
N ALA A 121 -3.39 -0.87 0.70
CA ALA A 121 -2.78 -2.19 0.54
C ALA A 121 -2.66 -2.97 1.86
N THR A 122 -2.54 -2.30 3.01
CA THR A 122 -2.48 -2.97 4.33
C THR A 122 -3.80 -3.64 4.72
N LEU A 123 -4.95 -3.10 4.26
CA LEU A 123 -6.26 -3.70 4.47
C LEU A 123 -6.41 -4.99 3.66
N GLY A 124 -6.09 -4.92 2.37
CA GLY A 124 -6.07 -6.10 1.48
C GLY A 124 -5.09 -7.16 1.99
N GLY A 125 -3.92 -6.73 2.45
CA GLY A 125 -2.93 -7.58 3.11
C GLY A 125 -3.52 -8.41 4.25
N ARG A 126 -4.33 -7.82 5.15
CA ARG A 126 -4.95 -8.58 6.24
C ARG A 126 -5.95 -9.63 5.80
N VAL A 127 -6.66 -9.38 4.69
CA VAL A 127 -7.54 -10.39 4.09
C VAL A 127 -6.69 -11.56 3.58
N LEU A 128 -5.61 -11.26 2.86
CA LEU A 128 -4.68 -12.25 2.35
C LEU A 128 -3.98 -13.03 3.48
N TYR A 129 -3.57 -12.37 4.56
CA TYR A 129 -2.93 -13.01 5.71
C TYR A 129 -3.81 -14.10 6.31
N LYS A 130 -5.11 -13.84 6.50
CA LYS A 130 -6.05 -14.83 7.03
C LYS A 130 -6.11 -16.09 6.16
N ARG A 131 -6.03 -15.92 4.83
CA ARG A 131 -6.05 -17.03 3.87
C ARG A 131 -4.70 -17.75 3.78
N LEU A 132 -3.60 -17.02 3.82
CA LEU A 132 -2.28 -17.51 3.44
C LEU A 132 -1.40 -17.94 4.63
N LYS A 133 -1.71 -17.52 5.85
CA LYS A 133 -0.86 -17.83 7.02
C LYS A 133 -0.64 -19.32 7.26
N ALA A 134 -1.68 -20.14 7.16
CA ALA A 134 -1.61 -21.58 7.39
C ALA A 134 -0.92 -22.35 6.24
N PRO A 135 -1.29 -22.14 4.96
CA PRO A 135 -0.66 -22.87 3.86
C PRO A 135 0.80 -22.47 3.61
N LEU A 136 1.25 -21.31 4.08
CA LEU A 136 2.63 -20.82 3.88
C LEU A 136 3.52 -20.93 5.12
N GLU A 137 3.08 -21.63 6.18
CA GLU A 137 3.96 -21.90 7.32
C GLU A 137 5.26 -22.59 6.87
N PRO A 138 6.42 -22.24 7.43
CA PRO A 138 6.62 -21.39 8.62
C PRO A 138 6.83 -19.89 8.32
N LEU A 139 6.50 -19.38 7.13
CA LEU A 139 6.71 -17.96 6.81
C LEU A 139 5.83 -17.05 7.70
N PRO A 140 6.38 -15.93 8.23
CA PRO A 140 5.63 -15.05 9.13
C PRO A 140 4.59 -14.16 8.41
N LEU A 141 4.79 -13.90 7.11
CA LEU A 141 3.95 -13.03 6.28
C LEU A 141 3.70 -11.64 6.90
N ARG A 142 4.75 -11.06 7.51
CA ARG A 142 4.74 -9.80 8.27
C ARG A 142 4.12 -8.65 7.48
N TRP A 143 4.42 -8.53 6.19
CA TRP A 143 3.81 -7.54 5.29
C TRP A 143 2.28 -7.65 5.29
N LEU A 144 1.76 -8.87 5.16
CA LEU A 144 0.32 -9.13 5.07
C LEU A 144 -0.39 -8.93 6.42
N GLN A 145 0.33 -8.93 7.54
CA GLN A 145 -0.27 -8.62 8.83
C GLN A 145 -0.71 -7.14 8.96
N GLY A 146 -0.13 -6.25 8.13
CA GLY A 146 -0.31 -4.81 8.22
C GLY A 146 0.09 -4.28 9.60
N TYR A 147 -0.71 -3.34 10.12
CA TYR A 147 -0.57 -2.81 11.48
C TYR A 147 -1.14 -3.76 12.56
N GLY A 148 -1.30 -5.05 12.26
CA GLY A 148 -1.92 -5.99 13.18
C GLY A 148 -3.40 -5.65 13.40
N GLU A 149 -3.86 -5.76 14.65
CA GLU A 149 -5.22 -5.44 15.06
C GLU A 149 -5.59 -3.95 14.83
N HIS A 150 -4.58 -3.06 14.81
CA HIS A 150 -4.77 -1.62 14.60
C HIS A 150 -4.94 -1.22 13.13
N THR A 151 -4.95 -2.15 12.18
CA THR A 151 -5.01 -1.80 10.74
C THR A 151 -6.26 -0.99 10.39
N GLY A 152 -7.43 -1.37 10.91
CA GLY A 152 -8.67 -0.63 10.68
C GLY A 152 -8.66 0.76 11.34
N GLU A 153 -8.09 0.87 12.54
CA GLU A 153 -7.93 2.13 13.26
C GLU A 153 -7.01 3.10 12.49
N ARG A 154 -5.86 2.61 11.99
CA ARG A 154 -4.89 3.38 11.20
C ARG A 154 -5.47 3.84 9.87
N TRP A 155 -6.28 3.02 9.23
CA TRP A 155 -7.05 3.41 8.06
C TRP A 155 -8.09 4.49 8.38
N GLY A 156 -8.78 4.38 9.52
CA GLY A 156 -9.68 5.43 10.02
C GLY A 156 -8.96 6.74 10.25
N ALA A 157 -7.77 6.71 10.86
CA ALA A 157 -6.92 7.89 11.07
C ALA A 157 -6.46 8.51 9.76
N PHE A 158 -6.04 7.69 8.79
CA PHE A 158 -5.70 8.15 7.44
C PHE A 158 -6.84 8.91 6.77
N GLN A 159 -8.05 8.35 6.79
CA GLN A 159 -9.23 8.96 6.16
C GLN A 159 -9.56 10.32 6.78
N ARG A 160 -9.35 10.48 8.09
CA ARG A 160 -9.52 11.79 8.76
C ARG A 160 -8.50 12.81 8.28
N LEU A 161 -7.22 12.44 8.23
CA LEU A 161 -6.16 13.33 7.72
C LEU A 161 -6.40 13.70 6.24
N LEU A 162 -6.81 12.74 5.41
CA LEU A 162 -7.19 13.00 4.03
C LEU A 162 -8.33 14.04 3.94
N ALA A 163 -9.37 13.89 4.76
CA ALA A 163 -10.51 14.80 4.78
C ALA A 163 -10.14 16.21 5.30
N GLU A 164 -9.14 16.30 6.17
CA GLU A 164 -8.65 17.56 6.74
C GLU A 164 -7.76 18.33 5.75
N HIS A 165 -6.91 17.63 5.00
CA HIS A 165 -5.87 18.26 4.18
C HIS A 165 -6.19 18.33 2.68
N VAL A 166 -7.19 17.59 2.18
CA VAL A 166 -7.57 17.57 0.75
C VAL A 166 -9.03 18.02 0.65
N THR A 167 -9.23 19.32 0.52
CA THR A 167 -10.54 19.96 0.74
C THR A 167 -11.08 20.68 -0.49
N THR A 168 -10.18 21.26 -1.29
CA THR A 168 -10.56 22.01 -2.49
C THR A 168 -10.72 21.08 -3.71
N PRO A 169 -11.51 21.47 -4.72
CA PRO A 169 -11.63 20.69 -5.95
C PRO A 169 -10.29 20.43 -6.66
N GLU A 170 -9.36 21.40 -6.60
CA GLU A 170 -8.02 21.27 -7.18
C GLU A 170 -7.16 20.25 -6.42
N GLU A 171 -7.12 20.31 -5.09
CA GLU A 171 -6.43 19.32 -4.26
C GLU A 171 -7.00 17.92 -4.49
N ILE A 172 -8.33 17.78 -4.54
CA ILE A 172 -8.98 16.49 -4.82
C ILE A 172 -8.54 15.96 -6.19
N ALA A 173 -8.49 16.80 -7.22
CA ALA A 173 -8.03 16.40 -8.54
C ALA A 173 -6.56 15.96 -8.53
N HIS A 174 -5.68 16.66 -7.81
CA HIS A 174 -4.27 16.27 -7.64
C HIS A 174 -4.12 14.93 -6.92
N ALA A 175 -4.84 14.74 -5.80
CA ALA A 175 -4.83 13.49 -5.04
C ALA A 175 -5.35 12.33 -5.90
N GLN A 176 -6.43 12.54 -6.65
CA GLN A 176 -7.00 11.56 -7.57
C GLN A 176 -6.00 11.14 -8.65
N ALA A 177 -5.41 12.12 -9.35
CA ALA A 177 -4.43 11.85 -10.38
C ALA A 177 -3.22 11.08 -9.82
N ALA A 178 -2.73 11.46 -8.64
CA ALA A 178 -1.61 10.79 -7.98
C ALA A 178 -1.93 9.35 -7.56
N ALA A 179 -3.14 9.08 -7.04
CA ALA A 179 -3.59 7.73 -6.71
C ALA A 179 -3.67 6.83 -7.95
N VAL A 180 -4.20 7.35 -9.06
CA VAL A 180 -4.24 6.63 -10.36
C VAL A 180 -2.83 6.31 -10.84
N ARG A 181 -1.90 7.28 -10.82
CA ARG A 181 -0.49 7.05 -11.18
C ARG A 181 0.16 5.99 -10.30
N ALA A 182 -0.10 6.03 -8.99
CA ALA A 182 0.44 5.05 -8.05
C ALA A 182 -0.07 3.64 -8.31
N PHE A 183 -1.38 3.47 -8.55
CA PHE A 183 -1.94 2.16 -8.92
C PHE A 183 -1.37 1.64 -10.24
N ALA A 184 -1.33 2.48 -11.28
CA ALA A 184 -0.78 2.10 -12.59
C ALA A 184 0.69 1.65 -12.47
N SER A 185 1.52 2.47 -11.82
CA SER A 185 2.94 2.15 -11.56
C SER A 185 3.09 0.86 -10.76
N PHE A 186 2.31 0.69 -9.69
CA PHE A 186 2.36 -0.53 -8.88
C PHE A 186 2.00 -1.76 -9.70
N ARG A 187 0.87 -1.72 -10.42
CA ARG A 187 0.38 -2.82 -11.23
C ARG A 187 1.40 -3.20 -12.30
N ASP A 188 1.83 -2.24 -13.10
CA ASP A 188 2.74 -2.48 -14.22
C ASP A 188 4.10 -3.01 -13.71
N TRP A 189 4.54 -2.57 -12.52
CA TRP A 189 5.72 -3.13 -11.86
C TRP A 189 5.54 -4.57 -11.41
N VAL A 190 4.53 -4.84 -10.57
CA VAL A 190 4.39 -6.16 -9.95
C VAL A 190 3.95 -7.24 -10.94
N LEU A 191 3.17 -6.90 -11.96
CA LEU A 191 2.67 -7.87 -12.94
C LEU A 191 3.63 -8.07 -14.11
N ASP A 192 4.21 -6.99 -14.65
CA ASP A 192 4.76 -7.04 -16.00
C ASP A 192 6.26 -6.72 -16.08
N THR A 193 6.75 -5.73 -15.32
CA THR A 193 8.09 -5.16 -15.56
C THR A 193 9.15 -5.51 -14.52
N ALA A 194 8.78 -5.86 -13.29
CA ALA A 194 9.76 -6.29 -12.29
C ALA A 194 10.44 -7.59 -12.75
N PRO A 195 11.78 -7.70 -12.60
CA PRO A 195 12.50 -8.88 -13.05
C PRO A 195 11.97 -10.13 -12.35
N ARG A 196 12.03 -11.27 -13.04
CA ARG A 196 11.81 -12.56 -12.38
C ARG A 196 13.04 -12.91 -11.56
N ARG A 197 12.86 -13.39 -10.33
CA ARG A 197 13.98 -13.99 -9.59
C ARG A 197 14.50 -15.19 -10.35
N ALA A 198 15.82 -15.27 -10.45
CA ALA A 198 16.47 -16.54 -10.75
C ALA A 198 16.18 -17.46 -9.56
N VAL A 199 15.44 -18.55 -9.79
CA VAL A 199 15.30 -19.60 -8.79
C VAL A 199 16.69 -20.19 -8.60
N PRO A 200 17.29 -20.13 -7.39
CA PRO A 200 18.54 -20.84 -7.16
C PRO A 200 18.29 -22.34 -7.42
N ALA A 201 19.19 -22.95 -8.20
CA ALA A 201 19.14 -24.36 -8.58
C ALA A 201 19.23 -25.30 -7.37
#